data_AF-A0A917EAB5-F1
#
_entry.id   AF-A0A917EAB5-F1
#
_cell.length_a   1.000
_cell.length_b   1.000
_cell.length_c   1.000
_cell.angle_alpha   90.00
_cell.angle_beta   90.00
_cell.angle_gamma   90.00
#
_symmetry.space_group_name_H-M   'P 1'
#
loop_
_entity.id
_entity.type
_entity.pdbx_description
1 polymer ?
#
loop_
_entity_poly.entity_id
_entity_poly.type
_entity_poly.pdbx_seq_one_letter_code
_entity_poly.pdbx_strand_id
1 'polypeptide(L)'
;MEEQNTNNSGQKEKNEVQKNVKKTYGSIRSFLHELLDIREDTDRDSTMEAILKDIPFKGHTAWILIFSIIVASVGLNVSSTAVVIGAMLISPLMGPIVGLGFSVAINDIDTLRRSLINLGVMVGLSLLTAFLYFQVSPLTELTPELEARTYPTILDVLVAIFGGLALIIAKTKKGTIITVISGVAIATALMPPLCTAGYGLAVWNLSYFGGAMYLFTINTIFIALSTFVVSKILKFPLVKYANSIRRKRIAQIASTIAVIVIIPSIYLFYNLLKESYFEQDAKRFVEQELIEYPNAFIQKNATVYNYNSGIDPEIEVSFLGKEIPQSVIDLWKAKLSSYSALEDAKLKILQNENSENFDQMTYILELKSRDSLEIISKGKEIDELKKEMEKIKSSVKYVPFGDIAQEIKLNYGDVANVEYAELLSTDFNKLDTVPYFKIKWKTPLEKEEKQDFEKRLSDWLAFKIKQGKVKVDIETTETVSN
;
A
#
# COMPACT_ATOMS: atom_id res chain seq x y z
N MET A 1 25.10 -41.43 54.82
CA MET A 1 26.06 -41.17 53.73
C MET A 1 25.37 -40.83 52.39
N GLU A 2 24.04 -40.71 52.32
CA GLU A 2 23.33 -40.44 51.04
C GLU A 2 23.02 -38.96 50.75
N GLU A 3 23.08 -38.04 51.72
CA GLU A 3 22.70 -36.63 51.49
C GLU A 3 23.82 -35.72 50.95
N GLN A 4 25.08 -36.16 50.93
CA GLN A 4 26.20 -35.34 50.43
C GLN A 4 26.52 -35.56 48.94
N ASN A 5 26.01 -36.63 48.31
CA ASN A 5 26.26 -36.92 46.89
C ASN A 5 25.26 -36.25 45.92
N THR A 6 24.07 -35.88 46.39
CA THR A 6 23.04 -35.20 45.57
C THR A 6 23.27 -33.70 45.38
N ASN A 7 23.94 -33.03 46.32
CA ASN A 7 24.24 -31.59 46.18
C ASN A 7 25.39 -31.31 45.19
N ASN A 8 26.32 -32.24 45.02
CA ASN A 8 27.50 -32.05 44.16
C ASN A 8 27.21 -32.34 42.68
N SER A 9 26.20 -33.17 42.37
CA SER A 9 25.71 -33.41 41.00
C SER A 9 24.88 -32.24 40.46
N GLY A 10 23.96 -31.69 41.27
CA GLY A 10 23.14 -30.53 40.88
C GLY A 10 23.92 -29.22 40.68
N GLN A 11 25.04 -29.03 41.39
CA GLN A 11 25.96 -27.90 41.17
C GLN A 11 26.84 -28.07 39.92
N LYS A 12 27.21 -29.30 39.54
CA LYS A 12 27.91 -29.58 38.28
C LYS A 12 26.99 -29.42 37.07
N GLU A 13 25.76 -29.92 37.13
CA GLU A 13 24.75 -29.71 36.08
C GLU A 13 24.40 -28.24 35.89
N LYS A 14 24.17 -27.47 36.97
CA LYS A 14 23.93 -26.01 36.86
C LYS A 14 25.11 -25.26 36.23
N ASN A 15 26.35 -25.64 36.56
CA ASN A 15 27.54 -25.03 35.99
C ASN A 15 27.77 -25.42 34.52
N GLU A 16 27.44 -26.65 34.13
CA GLU A 16 27.49 -27.09 32.72
C GLU A 16 26.38 -26.45 31.89
N VAL A 17 25.15 -26.35 32.41
CA VAL A 17 24.04 -25.63 31.76
C VAL A 17 24.37 -24.14 31.61
N GLN A 18 24.94 -23.48 32.62
CA GLN A 18 25.38 -22.09 32.49
C GLN A 18 26.52 -21.93 31.48
N LYS A 19 27.48 -22.86 31.42
CA LYS A 19 28.55 -22.85 30.40
C LYS A 19 28.00 -23.05 28.99
N ASN A 20 27.03 -23.93 28.82
CA ASN A 20 26.37 -24.20 27.55
C ASN A 20 25.50 -23.02 27.11
N VAL A 21 24.71 -22.42 27.99
CA VAL A 21 23.94 -21.20 27.70
C VAL A 21 24.87 -20.03 27.35
N LYS A 22 26.01 -19.88 28.02
CA LYS A 22 27.00 -18.82 27.72
C LYS A 22 27.74 -19.07 26.41
N LYS A 23 28.01 -20.33 26.05
CA LYS A 23 28.51 -20.74 24.73
C LYS A 23 27.48 -20.50 23.63
N THR A 24 26.21 -20.88 23.84
CA THR A 24 25.12 -20.66 22.89
C THR A 24 24.83 -19.17 22.69
N TYR A 25 24.84 -18.35 23.75
CA TYR A 25 24.74 -16.90 23.62
C TYR A 25 25.96 -16.29 22.91
N GLY A 26 27.16 -16.82 23.17
CA GLY A 26 28.38 -16.47 22.44
C GLY A 26 28.30 -16.81 20.95
N SER A 27 27.79 -17.99 20.60
CA SER A 27 27.57 -18.43 19.22
C SER A 27 26.45 -17.66 18.51
N ILE A 28 25.36 -17.34 19.20
CA ILE A 28 24.30 -16.47 18.67
C ILE A 28 24.84 -15.06 18.43
N ARG A 29 25.64 -14.53 19.36
CA ARG A 29 26.27 -13.22 19.20
C ARG A 29 27.28 -13.20 18.06
N SER A 30 28.11 -14.24 17.90
CA SER A 30 29.06 -14.33 16.78
C SER A 30 28.32 -14.50 15.46
N PHE A 31 27.28 -15.34 15.41
CA PHE A 31 26.43 -15.51 14.24
C PHE A 31 25.71 -14.21 13.86
N LEU A 32 25.14 -13.49 14.83
CA LEU A 32 24.53 -12.17 14.59
C LEU A 32 25.55 -11.14 14.14
N HIS A 33 26.77 -11.15 14.70
CA HIS A 33 27.83 -10.25 14.26
C HIS A 33 28.27 -10.56 12.83
N GLU A 34 28.45 -11.84 12.47
CA GLU A 34 28.85 -12.27 11.13
C GLU A 34 27.72 -12.00 10.11
N LEU A 35 26.46 -12.23 10.48
CA LEU A 35 25.30 -11.95 9.63
C LEU A 35 25.07 -10.45 9.39
N LEU A 36 25.38 -9.59 10.38
CA LEU A 36 25.19 -8.14 10.30
C LEU A 36 26.44 -7.37 9.87
N ASP A 37 27.62 -8.01 9.79
CA ASP A 37 28.84 -7.35 9.33
C ASP A 37 28.88 -7.22 7.81
N ILE A 38 28.35 -6.11 7.33
CA ILE A 38 28.33 -5.75 5.90
C ILE A 38 29.69 -5.28 5.35
N ARG A 39 30.75 -5.21 6.17
CA ARG A 39 32.03 -4.59 5.77
C ARG A 39 32.87 -5.45 4.85
N GLU A 40 32.83 -6.78 4.98
CA GLU A 40 33.67 -7.69 4.19
C GLU A 40 33.28 -7.71 2.70
N ASP A 41 31.99 -7.55 2.42
CA ASP A 41 31.42 -7.50 1.06
C ASP A 41 31.34 -6.08 0.47
N THR A 42 31.81 -5.06 1.20
CA THR A 42 31.78 -3.67 0.74
C THR A 42 32.95 -3.36 -0.18
N ASP A 43 32.67 -3.00 -1.44
CA ASP A 43 33.69 -2.46 -2.35
C ASP A 43 33.66 -0.93 -2.36
N ARG A 44 34.54 -0.33 -1.57
CA ARG A 44 34.53 1.13 -1.32
C ARG A 44 34.87 1.95 -2.56
N ASP A 45 35.83 1.49 -3.36
CA ASP A 45 36.32 2.29 -4.49
C ASP A 45 35.31 2.29 -5.64
N SER A 46 34.76 1.12 -5.99
CA SER A 46 33.72 1.04 -7.02
C SER A 46 32.43 1.75 -6.59
N THR A 47 32.05 1.67 -5.31
CA THR A 47 30.89 2.41 -4.78
C THR A 47 31.07 3.91 -4.90
N MET A 48 32.26 4.42 -4.54
CA MET A 48 32.57 5.84 -4.66
C MET A 48 32.47 6.31 -6.10
N GLU A 49 33.06 5.57 -7.04
CA GLU A 49 32.98 5.89 -8.47
C GLU A 49 31.54 5.87 -8.99
N ALA A 50 30.75 4.86 -8.60
CA ALA A 50 29.35 4.73 -8.98
C ALA A 50 28.50 5.92 -8.48
N ILE A 51 28.66 6.32 -7.21
CA ILE A 51 27.94 7.47 -6.66
C ILE A 51 28.35 8.76 -7.39
N LEU A 52 29.64 8.97 -7.63
CA LEU A 52 30.14 10.17 -8.31
C LEU A 52 29.67 10.26 -9.78
N LYS A 53 29.53 9.11 -10.45
CA LYS A 53 29.04 9.01 -11.83
C LYS A 53 27.54 9.32 -11.96
N ASP A 54 26.76 9.08 -10.90
CA ASP A 54 25.31 9.34 -10.88
C ASP A 54 24.93 10.80 -10.56
N ILE A 55 25.87 11.62 -10.07
CA ILE A 55 25.63 13.03 -9.74
C ILE A 55 25.44 13.96 -10.95
N PRO A 56 26.27 13.92 -12.01
CA PRO A 56 26.18 14.88 -13.10
C PRO A 56 24.90 14.73 -13.92
N PHE A 57 24.14 15.82 -14.02
CA PHE A 57 22.94 15.92 -14.83
C PHE A 57 23.27 16.64 -16.16
N LYS A 58 23.36 15.89 -17.28
CA LYS A 58 23.68 16.45 -18.60
C LYS A 58 22.90 15.75 -19.72
N GLY A 59 22.29 16.54 -20.60
CA GLY A 59 21.75 16.12 -21.90
C GLY A 59 20.69 15.01 -21.79
N HIS A 60 21.12 13.76 -21.95
CA HIS A 60 20.25 12.57 -21.93
C HIS A 60 19.47 12.44 -20.63
N THR A 61 20.12 12.62 -19.47
CA THR A 61 19.45 12.51 -18.15
C THR A 61 18.36 13.57 -17.98
N ALA A 62 18.51 14.73 -18.62
CA ALA A 62 17.51 15.80 -18.57
C ALA A 62 16.27 15.47 -19.39
N TRP A 63 16.45 14.96 -20.59
CA TRP A 63 15.33 14.49 -21.40
C TRP A 63 14.61 13.31 -20.77
N ILE A 64 15.35 12.35 -20.20
CA ILE A 64 14.77 11.23 -19.45
C ILE A 64 13.91 11.76 -18.29
N LEU A 65 14.40 12.74 -17.53
CA LEU A 65 13.65 13.37 -16.44
C LEU A 65 12.37 14.05 -16.96
N ILE A 66 12.44 14.83 -18.04
CA ILE A 66 11.28 15.52 -18.63
C ILE A 66 10.21 14.49 -19.03
N PHE A 67 10.58 13.46 -19.80
CA PHE A 67 9.63 12.44 -20.25
C PHE A 67 9.06 11.65 -19.08
N SER A 68 9.89 11.29 -18.11
CA SER A 68 9.46 10.63 -16.88
C SER A 68 8.40 11.50 -16.16
N ILE A 69 8.65 12.80 -15.95
CA ILE A 69 7.71 13.72 -15.29
C ILE A 69 6.38 13.84 -16.03
N ILE A 70 6.40 13.88 -17.36
CA ILE A 70 5.16 13.87 -18.15
C ILE A 70 4.39 12.56 -17.92
N VAL A 71 5.06 11.41 -17.99
CA VAL A 71 4.42 10.10 -17.76
C VAL A 71 3.87 9.99 -16.35
N ALA A 72 4.60 10.45 -15.32
CA ALA A 72 4.10 10.48 -13.95
C ALA A 72 2.90 11.41 -13.78
N SER A 73 2.92 12.59 -14.41
CA SER A 73 1.82 13.55 -14.33
C SER A 73 0.56 13.00 -15.00
N VAL A 74 0.70 12.30 -16.14
CA VAL A 74 -0.39 11.54 -16.77
C VAL A 74 -0.90 10.45 -15.83
N GLY A 75 0.01 9.67 -15.24
CA GLY A 75 -0.33 8.60 -14.29
C GLY A 75 -1.13 9.12 -13.08
N LEU A 76 -0.73 10.25 -12.50
CA LEU A 76 -1.43 10.90 -11.39
C LEU A 76 -2.81 11.41 -11.80
N ASN A 77 -2.93 11.99 -13.00
CA ASN A 77 -4.18 12.54 -13.51
C ASN A 77 -5.23 11.44 -13.82
N VAL A 78 -4.77 10.27 -14.27
CA VAL A 78 -5.66 9.10 -14.50
C VAL A 78 -5.74 8.16 -13.29
N SER A 79 -5.18 8.56 -12.14
CA SER A 79 -5.11 7.76 -10.90
C SER A 79 -4.55 6.35 -11.11
N SER A 80 -3.51 6.20 -11.93
CA SER A 80 -2.86 4.91 -12.22
C SER A 80 -1.52 4.78 -11.51
N THR A 81 -1.52 4.06 -10.39
CA THR A 81 -0.32 3.74 -9.61
C THR A 81 0.74 3.00 -10.43
N ALA A 82 0.34 2.09 -11.31
CA ALA A 82 1.26 1.34 -12.16
C ALA A 82 2.09 2.24 -13.10
N VAL A 83 1.44 3.24 -13.72
CA VAL A 83 2.12 4.22 -14.59
C VAL A 83 3.06 5.10 -13.78
N VAL A 84 2.61 5.55 -12.60
CA VAL A 84 3.42 6.35 -11.67
C VAL A 84 4.68 5.59 -11.23
N ILE A 85 4.55 4.31 -10.87
CA ILE A 85 5.67 3.43 -10.51
C ILE A 85 6.64 3.27 -11.70
N GLY A 86 6.12 3.05 -12.90
CA GLY A 86 6.93 2.95 -14.12
C GLY A 86 7.75 4.20 -14.38
N ALA A 87 7.16 5.39 -14.17
CA ALA A 87 7.86 6.66 -14.30
C ALA A 87 9.00 6.82 -13.27
N MET A 88 8.75 6.43 -12.01
CA MET A 88 9.77 6.47 -10.94
C MET A 88 11.00 5.61 -11.25
N LEU A 89 10.80 4.42 -11.82
CA LEU A 89 11.89 3.50 -12.17
C LEU A 89 12.87 4.05 -13.21
N ILE A 90 12.37 4.92 -14.08
CA ILE A 90 13.15 5.53 -15.17
C ILE A 90 13.87 6.80 -14.70
N SER A 91 13.38 7.45 -13.63
CA SER A 91 13.83 8.78 -13.22
C SER A 91 15.19 8.78 -12.53
N PRO A 92 16.15 9.64 -12.96
CA PRO A 92 17.49 9.71 -12.37
C PRO A 92 17.60 10.56 -11.09
N LEU A 93 16.49 10.92 -10.42
CA LEU A 93 16.47 11.87 -9.29
C LEU A 93 17.33 11.46 -8.08
N MET A 94 17.58 10.16 -7.89
CA MET A 94 18.28 9.66 -6.70
C MET A 94 19.78 9.97 -6.67
N GLY A 95 20.43 10.12 -7.82
CA GLY A 95 21.88 10.28 -7.92
C GLY A 95 22.41 11.47 -7.11
N PRO A 96 21.93 12.71 -7.37
CA PRO A 96 22.35 13.88 -6.61
C PRO A 96 22.03 13.82 -5.12
N ILE A 97 20.91 13.21 -4.71
CA ILE A 97 20.49 13.09 -3.30
C ILE A 97 21.47 12.19 -2.52
N VAL A 98 21.79 11.01 -3.08
CA VAL A 98 22.79 10.11 -2.51
C VAL A 98 24.15 10.78 -2.50
N GLY A 99 24.53 11.48 -3.57
CA GLY A 99 25.79 12.24 -3.64
C GLY A 99 25.88 13.33 -2.56
N LEU A 100 24.76 13.96 -2.21
CA LEU A 100 24.66 14.95 -1.14
C LEU A 100 25.03 14.33 0.21
N GLY A 101 24.39 13.24 0.61
CA GLY A 101 24.70 12.54 1.86
C GLY A 101 26.13 11.96 1.88
N PHE A 102 26.55 11.37 0.76
CA PHE A 102 27.86 10.75 0.62
C PHE A 102 29.01 11.77 0.70
N SER A 103 28.88 12.90 0.00
CA SER A 103 29.88 13.98 0.00
C SER A 103 30.12 14.58 1.38
N VAL A 104 29.06 14.71 2.20
CA VAL A 104 29.18 15.11 3.61
C VAL A 104 29.92 14.03 4.43
N ALA A 105 29.71 12.74 4.15
CA ALA A 105 30.39 11.65 4.87
C ALA A 105 31.90 11.61 4.60
N ILE A 106 32.31 11.87 3.35
CA ILE A 106 33.72 11.88 2.91
C ILE A 106 34.40 13.25 3.03
N ASN A 107 33.68 14.29 3.50
CA ASN A 107 34.11 15.68 3.59
C ASN A 107 34.56 16.29 2.24
N ASP A 108 33.81 16.03 1.17
CA ASP A 108 34.07 16.57 -0.17
C ASP A 108 33.11 17.71 -0.52
N ILE A 109 33.58 18.96 -0.39
CA ILE A 109 32.78 20.16 -0.66
C ILE A 109 32.50 20.37 -2.15
N ASP A 110 33.40 19.91 -3.03
CA ASP A 110 33.26 20.10 -4.47
C ASP A 110 32.14 19.19 -4.99
N THR A 111 32.12 17.94 -4.53
CA THR A 111 31.02 17.00 -4.79
C THR A 111 29.71 17.46 -4.15
N LEU A 112 29.74 17.96 -2.91
CA LEU A 112 28.56 18.50 -2.22
C LEU A 112 27.90 19.64 -3.01
N ARG A 113 28.71 20.60 -3.47
CA ARG A 113 28.23 21.72 -4.29
C ARG A 113 27.64 21.25 -5.61
N ARG A 114 28.30 20.29 -6.29
CA ARG A 114 27.81 19.72 -7.55
C ARG A 114 26.46 19.01 -7.35
N SER A 115 26.34 18.19 -6.30
CA SER A 115 25.09 17.52 -5.94
C SER A 115 23.96 18.50 -5.66
N LEU A 116 24.22 19.57 -4.90
CA LEU A 116 23.23 20.61 -4.61
C LEU A 116 22.75 21.34 -5.87
N ILE A 117 23.68 21.75 -6.75
CA ILE A 117 23.33 22.44 -8.00
C ILE A 117 22.51 21.52 -8.91
N ASN A 118 22.97 20.27 -9.11
CA ASN A 118 22.24 19.33 -9.96
C ASN A 118 20.86 19.00 -9.40
N LEU A 119 20.73 18.79 -8.08
CA LEU A 119 19.44 18.57 -7.43
C LEU A 119 18.50 19.75 -7.65
N GLY A 120 18.98 20.99 -7.43
CA GLY A 120 18.16 22.19 -7.65
C GLY A 120 17.71 22.37 -9.10
N VAL A 121 18.60 22.09 -10.06
CA VAL A 121 18.25 22.12 -11.50
C VAL A 121 17.22 21.05 -11.83
N MET A 122 17.36 19.83 -11.30
CA MET A 122 16.40 18.75 -11.51
C MET A 122 15.02 19.09 -10.93
N VAL A 123 14.97 19.60 -9.69
CA VAL A 123 13.73 20.05 -9.05
C VAL A 123 13.06 21.15 -9.88
N GLY A 124 13.83 22.17 -10.28
CA GLY A 124 13.30 23.27 -11.11
C GLY A 124 12.76 22.78 -12.46
N LEU A 125 13.48 21.88 -13.13
CA LEU A 125 13.05 21.31 -14.41
C LEU A 125 11.80 20.43 -14.26
N SER A 126 11.75 19.61 -13.20
CA SER A 126 10.60 18.77 -12.87
C SER A 126 9.36 19.62 -12.57
N LEU A 127 9.50 20.65 -11.74
CA LEU A 127 8.40 21.59 -11.44
C LEU A 127 7.90 22.29 -12.70
N LEU A 128 8.81 22.82 -13.52
CA LEU A 128 8.46 23.49 -14.77
C LEU A 128 7.72 22.54 -15.73
N THR A 129 8.20 21.31 -15.87
CA THR A 129 7.60 20.32 -16.77
C THR A 129 6.20 19.90 -16.29
N ALA A 130 6.05 19.60 -15.00
CA ALA A 130 4.76 19.25 -14.41
C ALA A 130 3.77 20.43 -14.50
N PHE A 131 4.23 21.65 -14.17
CA PHE A 131 3.44 22.87 -14.30
C PHE A 131 2.92 23.06 -15.74
N LEU A 132 3.81 22.99 -16.74
CA LEU A 132 3.41 23.12 -18.15
C LEU A 132 2.43 22.03 -18.58
N TYR A 133 2.63 20.79 -18.13
CA TYR A 133 1.70 19.70 -18.41
C TYR A 133 0.30 19.98 -17.84
N PHE A 134 0.19 20.31 -16.55
CA PHE A 134 -1.11 20.55 -15.90
C PHE A 134 -1.78 21.85 -16.38
N GLN A 135 -1.00 22.84 -16.82
CA GLN A 135 -1.53 24.06 -17.42
C GLN A 135 -2.18 23.82 -18.78
N VAL A 136 -1.66 22.89 -19.56
CA VAL A 136 -2.18 22.55 -20.91
C VAL A 136 -3.24 21.45 -20.85
N SER A 137 -3.17 20.58 -19.83
CA SER A 137 -4.11 19.49 -19.65
C SER A 137 -5.52 20.00 -19.36
N PRO A 138 -6.56 19.55 -20.09
CA PRO A 138 -7.95 19.88 -19.79
C PRO A 138 -8.48 19.16 -18.54
N LEU A 139 -7.76 18.15 -18.06
CA LEU A 139 -8.05 17.38 -16.84
C LEU A 139 -7.18 17.93 -15.71
N THR A 140 -7.77 18.77 -14.85
CA THR A 140 -7.12 19.44 -13.71
C THR A 140 -7.79 19.10 -12.38
N GLU A 141 -8.72 18.15 -12.36
CA GLU A 141 -9.40 17.72 -11.15
C GLU A 141 -8.40 17.07 -10.18
N LEU A 142 -8.62 17.32 -8.88
CA LEU A 142 -7.81 16.72 -7.84
C LEU A 142 -8.11 15.22 -7.78
N THR A 143 -7.11 14.39 -8.08
CA THR A 143 -7.22 12.94 -7.95
C THR A 143 -6.80 12.46 -6.57
N PRO A 144 -7.30 11.30 -6.10
CA PRO A 144 -6.86 10.73 -4.82
C PRO A 144 -5.34 10.52 -4.73
N GLU A 145 -4.70 10.17 -5.85
CA GLU A 145 -3.25 10.00 -5.94
C GLU A 145 -2.49 11.32 -5.78
N LEU A 146 -3.04 12.44 -6.25
CA LEU A 146 -2.48 13.77 -6.02
C LEU A 146 -2.69 14.19 -4.57
N GLU A 147 -3.90 14.02 -4.05
CA GLU A 147 -4.28 14.41 -2.68
C GLU A 147 -3.40 13.72 -1.63
N ALA A 148 -3.17 12.41 -1.78
CA ALA A 148 -2.31 11.63 -0.88
C ALA A 148 -0.84 12.07 -0.86
N ARG A 149 -0.41 12.96 -1.77
CA ARG A 149 0.96 13.48 -1.90
C ARG A 149 1.05 14.98 -1.64
N THR A 150 0.00 15.58 -1.09
CA THR A 150 -0.04 17.01 -0.73
C THR A 150 0.54 17.32 0.64
N TYR A 151 0.58 16.37 1.58
CA TYR A 151 1.12 16.60 2.92
C TYR A 151 1.98 15.42 3.39
N PRO A 152 3.07 15.69 4.14
CA PRO A 152 3.90 14.63 4.68
C PRO A 152 3.28 13.95 5.89
N THR A 153 3.52 12.64 5.97
CA THR A 153 3.16 11.83 7.14
C THR A 153 4.40 11.28 7.84
N ILE A 154 4.25 10.81 9.07
CA ILE A 154 5.32 10.09 9.79
C ILE A 154 5.77 8.83 9.04
N LEU A 155 4.85 8.18 8.32
CA LEU A 155 5.13 6.98 7.55
C LEU A 155 6.08 7.27 6.38
N ASP A 156 5.90 8.40 5.70
CA ASP A 156 6.80 8.82 4.62
C ASP A 156 8.24 8.98 5.13
N VAL A 157 8.40 9.54 6.34
CA VAL A 157 9.73 9.70 6.96
C VAL A 157 10.37 8.37 7.30
N LEU A 158 9.62 7.43 7.87
CA LEU A 158 10.13 6.10 8.18
C LEU A 158 10.57 5.37 6.90
N VAL A 159 9.76 5.47 5.84
CA VAL A 159 10.10 4.90 4.53
C VAL A 159 11.36 5.57 3.96
N ALA A 160 11.52 6.88 4.09
CA ALA A 160 12.72 7.59 3.64
C ALA A 160 13.99 7.18 4.42
N ILE A 161 13.89 6.96 5.73
CA ILE A 161 15.00 6.50 6.57
C ILE A 161 15.40 5.07 6.18
N PHE A 162 14.47 4.12 6.28
CA PHE A 162 14.80 2.70 6.02
C PHE A 162 15.12 2.45 4.55
N GLY A 163 14.41 3.12 3.63
CA GLY A 163 14.72 3.12 2.21
C GLY A 163 16.11 3.68 1.94
N GLY A 164 16.45 4.84 2.53
CA GLY A 164 17.78 5.44 2.42
C GLY A 164 18.91 4.52 2.94
N LEU A 165 18.69 3.84 4.07
CA LEU A 165 19.62 2.85 4.62
C LEU A 165 19.80 1.65 3.67
N ALA A 166 18.70 1.09 3.16
CA ALA A 166 18.75 -0.02 2.21
C ALA A 166 19.43 0.37 0.89
N LEU A 167 19.19 1.58 0.40
CA LEU A 167 19.77 2.12 -0.84
C LEU A 167 21.29 2.17 -0.80
N ILE A 168 21.85 2.76 0.26
CA ILE A 168 23.31 2.87 0.39
C ILE A 168 23.94 1.50 0.64
N ILE A 169 23.32 0.61 1.43
CA ILE A 169 23.81 -0.76 1.62
C ILE A 169 23.83 -1.51 0.26
N ALA A 170 22.76 -1.40 -0.52
CA ALA A 170 22.65 -2.03 -1.84
C ALA A 170 23.68 -1.49 -2.85
N LYS A 171 24.00 -0.19 -2.77
CA LYS A 171 25.07 0.43 -3.57
C LYS A 171 26.47 0.01 -3.11
N THR A 172 26.66 -0.27 -1.82
CA THR A 172 27.97 -0.64 -1.26
C THR A 172 28.36 -2.09 -1.50
N LYS A 173 27.37 -2.96 -1.76
CA LYS A 173 27.60 -4.37 -2.03
C LYS A 173 28.27 -4.57 -3.39
N LYS A 174 29.29 -5.44 -3.43
CA LYS A 174 29.89 -5.92 -4.69
C LYS A 174 28.82 -6.39 -5.68
N GLY A 175 28.85 -5.83 -6.89
CA GLY A 175 27.90 -6.16 -7.96
C GLY A 175 26.58 -5.42 -7.94
N THR A 176 26.43 -4.35 -7.14
CA THR A 176 25.30 -3.40 -7.07
C THR A 176 23.91 -4.01 -7.25
N ILE A 177 23.13 -4.10 -6.17
CA ILE A 177 21.78 -4.67 -6.26
C ILE A 177 20.79 -3.63 -6.84
N ILE A 178 20.71 -3.56 -8.17
CA ILE A 178 19.85 -2.62 -8.91
C ILE A 178 18.38 -2.75 -8.47
N THR A 179 17.90 -3.97 -8.20
CA THR A 179 16.50 -4.21 -7.78
C THR A 179 16.15 -3.52 -6.46
N VAL A 180 17.08 -3.46 -5.50
CA VAL A 180 16.86 -2.75 -4.24
C VAL A 180 16.89 -1.24 -4.45
N ILE A 181 17.83 -0.74 -5.27
CA ILE A 181 17.92 0.68 -5.61
C ILE A 181 16.61 1.16 -6.27
N SER A 182 16.15 0.40 -7.26
CA SER A 182 14.86 0.63 -7.94
C SER A 182 13.67 0.50 -6.99
N GLY A 183 13.66 -0.48 -6.09
CA GLY A 183 12.61 -0.66 -5.09
C GLY A 183 12.51 0.51 -4.10
N VAL A 184 13.66 1.05 -3.66
CA VAL A 184 13.70 2.24 -2.80
C VAL A 184 13.21 3.47 -3.57
N ALA A 185 13.53 3.60 -4.86
CA ALA A 185 13.02 4.68 -5.72
C ALA A 185 11.50 4.71 -5.78
N ILE A 186 10.89 3.52 -5.85
CA ILE A 186 9.44 3.36 -5.83
C ILE A 186 8.88 3.69 -4.45
N ALA A 187 9.44 3.11 -3.39
CA ALA A 187 8.91 3.22 -2.03
C ALA A 187 8.97 4.65 -1.49
N THR A 188 10.06 5.38 -1.77
CA THR A 188 10.27 6.74 -1.26
C THR A 188 9.45 7.81 -1.98
N ALA A 189 8.75 7.41 -3.06
CA ALA A 189 7.83 8.22 -3.84
C ALA A 189 8.32 9.67 -4.01
N LEU A 190 9.57 9.88 -4.42
CA LEU A 190 10.14 11.25 -4.53
C LEU A 190 9.57 12.05 -5.71
N MET A 191 9.11 11.34 -6.73
CA MET A 191 8.67 11.95 -7.98
C MET A 191 7.22 12.47 -7.94
N PRO A 192 6.23 11.76 -7.37
CA PRO A 192 4.87 12.27 -7.25
C PRO A 192 4.73 13.59 -6.47
N PRO A 193 5.44 13.83 -5.35
CA PRO A 193 5.40 15.12 -4.66
C PRO A 193 5.89 16.27 -5.54
N LEU A 194 6.91 16.06 -6.39
CA LEU A 194 7.34 17.08 -7.36
C LEU A 194 6.27 17.34 -8.43
N CYS A 195 5.62 16.30 -8.95
CA CYS A 195 4.50 16.47 -9.88
C CYS A 195 3.30 17.16 -9.23
N THR A 196 2.99 16.81 -7.97
CA THR A 196 1.91 17.39 -7.17
C THR A 196 2.19 18.85 -6.82
N ALA A 197 3.45 19.19 -6.55
CA ALA A 197 3.89 20.58 -6.40
C ALA A 197 3.71 21.36 -7.72
N GLY A 198 4.09 20.79 -8.87
CA GLY A 198 3.83 21.37 -10.18
C GLY A 198 2.33 21.58 -10.47
N TYR A 199 1.50 20.62 -10.08
CA TYR A 199 0.04 20.72 -10.12
C TYR A 199 -0.49 21.86 -9.22
N GLY A 200 -0.01 21.95 -7.97
CA GLY A 200 -0.38 23.03 -7.04
C GLY A 200 -0.05 24.41 -7.59
N LEU A 201 1.08 24.56 -8.30
CA LEU A 201 1.40 25.81 -9.02
C LEU A 201 0.46 26.09 -10.19
N ALA A 202 0.07 25.06 -10.97
CA ALA A 202 -0.84 25.23 -12.11
C ALA A 202 -2.26 25.64 -11.68
N VAL A 203 -2.75 25.10 -10.56
CA VAL A 203 -4.08 25.40 -9.99
C VAL A 203 -4.04 26.64 -9.06
N TRP A 204 -2.88 27.28 -8.89
CA TRP A 204 -2.67 28.41 -7.95
C TRP A 204 -2.98 28.07 -6.48
N ASN A 205 -2.91 26.81 -6.09
CA ASN A 205 -3.08 26.37 -4.71
C ASN A 205 -1.70 26.25 -4.03
N LEU A 206 -1.32 27.32 -3.33
CA LEU A 206 -0.06 27.38 -2.58
C LEU A 206 0.01 26.38 -1.42
N SER A 207 -1.13 25.93 -0.89
CA SER A 207 -1.18 24.91 0.17
C SER A 207 -0.69 23.57 -0.36
N TYR A 208 -1.22 23.13 -1.50
CA TYR A 208 -0.80 21.89 -2.16
C TYR A 208 0.65 21.95 -2.63
N PHE A 209 1.07 23.09 -3.19
CA PHE A 209 2.47 23.30 -3.54
C PHE A 209 3.39 23.20 -2.31
N GLY A 210 3.06 23.93 -1.26
CA GLY A 210 3.86 24.00 -0.03
C GLY A 210 4.00 22.65 0.64
N GLY A 211 2.90 21.93 0.85
CA GLY A 211 2.92 20.62 1.49
C GLY A 211 3.61 19.54 0.65
N ALA A 212 3.41 19.52 -0.68
CA ALA A 212 4.09 18.57 -1.56
C ALA A 212 5.61 18.83 -1.65
N MET A 213 6.03 20.10 -1.70
CA MET A 213 7.44 20.47 -1.59
C MET A 213 8.03 20.13 -0.22
N TYR A 214 7.24 20.26 0.84
CA TYR A 214 7.65 19.89 2.18
C TYR A 214 7.90 18.38 2.29
N LEU A 215 6.98 17.55 1.79
CA LEU A 215 7.15 16.10 1.67
C LEU A 215 8.40 15.71 0.86
N PHE A 216 8.60 16.32 -0.32
CA PHE A 216 9.80 16.09 -1.12
C PHE A 216 11.10 16.43 -0.36
N THR A 217 11.10 17.57 0.33
CA THR A 217 12.27 18.07 1.06
C THR A 217 12.62 17.17 2.24
N ILE A 218 11.63 16.77 3.03
CA ILE A 218 11.80 15.83 4.14
C ILE A 218 12.39 14.51 3.64
N ASN A 219 11.80 13.89 2.61
CA ASN A 219 12.26 12.61 2.10
C ASN A 219 13.71 12.72 1.58
N THR A 220 14.02 13.79 0.85
CA THR A 220 15.37 14.08 0.37
C THR A 220 16.38 14.19 1.52
N ILE A 221 16.04 14.91 2.59
CA ILE A 221 16.91 15.11 3.74
C ILE A 221 17.17 13.78 4.47
N PHE A 222 16.14 12.97 4.73
CA PHE A 222 16.29 11.70 5.44
C PHE A 222 17.04 10.63 4.62
N ILE A 223 16.88 10.62 3.29
CA ILE A 223 17.69 9.77 2.41
C ILE A 223 19.16 10.19 2.45
N ALA A 224 19.44 11.50 2.36
CA ALA A 224 20.80 12.02 2.46
C ALA A 224 21.43 11.73 3.83
N LEU A 225 20.65 11.88 4.91
CA LEU A 225 21.09 11.56 6.28
C LEU A 225 21.41 10.07 6.44
N SER A 226 20.54 9.20 5.93
CA SER A 226 20.75 7.73 5.96
C SER A 226 22.01 7.34 5.19
N THR A 227 22.22 7.95 4.02
CA THR A 227 23.43 7.79 3.22
C THR A 227 24.66 8.23 4.03
N PHE A 228 24.60 9.40 4.67
CA PHE A 228 25.70 9.91 5.51
C PHE A 228 26.05 8.93 6.64
N VAL A 229 25.06 8.46 7.40
CA VAL A 229 25.26 7.56 8.54
C VAL A 229 25.92 6.26 8.10
N VAL A 230 25.41 5.58 7.08
CA VAL A 230 25.97 4.30 6.62
C VAL A 230 27.36 4.48 6.01
N SER A 231 27.57 5.51 5.18
CA SER A 231 28.90 5.79 4.64
C SER A 231 29.92 6.06 5.75
N LYS A 232 29.50 6.65 6.89
CA LYS A 232 30.37 6.81 8.06
C LYS A 232 30.64 5.49 8.78
N ILE A 233 29.62 4.63 8.95
CA ILE A 233 29.75 3.30 9.57
C ILE A 233 30.67 2.38 8.77
N LEU A 234 30.61 2.48 7.43
CA LEU A 234 31.45 1.73 6.49
C LEU A 234 32.88 2.28 6.36
N LYS A 235 33.16 3.42 7.00
CA LYS A 235 34.49 4.08 7.06
C LYS A 235 35.07 4.35 5.66
N PHE A 236 34.28 4.98 4.80
CA PHE A 236 34.79 5.45 3.50
C PHE A 236 35.99 6.40 3.67
N PRO A 237 36.99 6.34 2.78
CA PRO A 237 38.16 7.20 2.86
C PRO A 237 37.78 8.66 2.66
N LEU A 238 38.30 9.54 3.52
CA LEU A 238 38.11 10.98 3.38
C LEU A 238 38.93 11.50 2.20
N VAL A 239 38.36 12.43 1.43
CA VAL A 239 39.06 13.05 0.30
C VAL A 239 40.29 13.81 0.80
N LYS A 240 41.48 13.42 0.29
CA LYS A 240 42.76 14.02 0.67
C LYS A 240 43.02 15.25 -0.20
N TYR A 241 42.69 16.44 0.31
CA TYR A 241 43.15 17.69 -0.31
C TYR A 241 44.65 17.89 -0.07
N ALA A 242 45.38 18.30 -1.11
CA ALA A 242 46.83 18.52 -1.08
C ALA A 242 47.26 19.57 -0.02
N ASN A 243 46.40 20.57 0.24
CA ASN A 243 46.67 21.63 1.23
C ASN A 243 46.08 21.29 2.61
N SER A 244 46.94 21.22 3.65
CA SER A 244 46.55 20.89 5.04
C SER A 244 45.60 21.91 5.67
N ILE A 245 45.83 23.21 5.43
CA ILE A 245 44.95 24.30 5.91
C ILE A 245 43.59 24.23 5.22
N ARG A 246 43.57 24.00 3.90
CA ARG A 246 42.34 23.86 3.11
C ARG A 246 41.55 22.62 3.55
N ARG A 247 42.24 21.51 3.85
CA ARG A 247 41.62 20.28 4.40
C ARG A 247 40.90 20.54 5.72
N LYS A 248 41.53 21.22 6.68
CA LYS A 248 40.91 21.51 7.99
C LYS A 248 39.68 22.40 7.84
N ARG A 249 39.75 23.45 7.00
CA ARG A 249 38.61 24.33 6.70
C ARG A 249 37.48 23.57 6.01
N ILE A 250 37.77 22.75 5.00
CA ILE A 250 36.75 21.96 4.29
C ILE A 250 36.08 20.96 5.23
N ALA A 251 36.84 20.26 6.07
CA ALA A 251 36.27 19.34 7.06
C ALA A 251 35.38 20.07 8.08
N GLN A 252 35.75 21.27 8.51
CA GLN A 252 34.92 22.11 9.38
C GLN A 252 33.63 22.56 8.68
N ILE A 253 33.70 22.98 7.42
CA ILE A 253 32.53 23.37 6.62
C ILE A 253 31.59 22.18 6.44
N ALA A 254 32.11 21.02 6.02
CA ALA A 254 31.32 19.80 5.84
C ALA A 254 30.65 19.36 7.15
N SER A 255 31.38 19.40 8.27
CA SER A 255 30.82 19.11 9.60
C SER A 255 29.74 20.12 10.02
N THR A 256 29.92 21.41 9.69
CA THR A 256 28.93 22.45 10.00
C THR A 256 27.66 22.23 9.20
N ILE A 257 27.78 21.92 7.90
CA ILE A 257 26.64 21.59 7.04
C ILE A 257 25.92 20.34 7.56
N ALA A 258 26.65 19.31 7.99
CA ALA A 258 26.05 18.12 8.57
C ALA A 258 25.19 18.46 9.79
N VAL A 259 25.69 19.31 10.70
CA VAL A 259 24.94 19.76 11.89
C VAL A 259 23.70 20.58 11.49
N ILE A 260 23.85 21.48 10.51
CA ILE A 260 22.74 22.30 9.98
C ILE A 260 21.66 21.43 9.35
N VAL A 261 21.98 20.28 8.77
CA VAL A 261 20.98 19.36 8.22
C VAL A 261 20.37 18.50 9.33
N ILE A 262 21.18 17.93 10.22
CA ILE A 262 20.72 16.99 11.24
C ILE A 262 19.77 17.63 12.25
N ILE A 263 20.11 18.81 12.80
CA ILE A 263 19.33 19.43 13.89
C ILE A 263 17.89 19.74 13.43
N PRO A 264 17.66 20.45 12.30
CA PRO A 264 16.31 20.70 11.80
C PRO A 264 15.59 19.41 11.42
N SER A 265 16.28 18.40 10.90
CA SER A 265 15.64 17.11 10.56
C SER A 265 15.01 16.44 11.78
N ILE A 266 15.74 16.42 12.91
CA ILE A 266 15.24 15.87 14.16
C ILE A 266 14.04 16.67 14.65
N TYR A 267 14.09 18.01 14.55
CA TYR A 267 12.97 18.88 14.89
C TYR A 267 11.74 18.62 14.02
N LEU A 268 11.90 18.55 12.70
CA LEU A 268 10.80 18.27 11.76
C LEU A 268 10.18 16.90 12.01
N PHE A 269 11.00 15.87 12.27
CA PHE A 269 10.50 14.54 12.63
C PHE A 269 9.68 14.56 13.92
N TYR A 270 10.18 15.26 14.94
CA TYR A 270 9.46 15.39 16.20
C TYR A 270 8.13 16.14 16.04
N ASN A 271 8.10 17.19 15.21
CA ASN A 271 6.87 17.93 14.91
C ASN A 271 5.84 17.05 14.19
N LEU A 272 6.26 16.32 13.15
CA LEU A 272 5.39 15.39 12.43
C LEU A 272 4.88 14.25 13.32
N LEU A 273 5.70 13.78 14.26
CA LEU A 273 5.31 12.75 15.21
C LEU A 273 4.24 13.27 16.19
N LYS A 274 4.39 14.51 16.68
CA LYS A 274 3.36 15.17 17.49
C LYS A 274 2.08 15.43 16.71
N GLU A 275 2.19 15.93 15.48
CA GLU A 275 1.04 16.16 14.59
C GLU A 275 0.29 14.86 14.31
N SER A 276 1.01 13.76 14.06
CA SER A 276 0.41 12.44 13.86
C SER A 276 -0.31 11.93 15.12
N TYR A 277 0.24 12.15 16.31
CA TYR A 277 -0.44 11.79 17.56
C TYR A 277 -1.67 12.67 17.82
N PHE A 278 -1.57 13.97 17.56
CA PHE A 278 -2.69 14.90 17.64
C PHE A 278 -3.83 14.47 16.71
N GLU A 279 -3.55 14.20 15.44
CA GLU A 279 -4.57 13.74 14.49
C GLU A 279 -5.22 12.42 14.92
N GLN A 280 -4.42 11.49 15.43
CA GLN A 280 -4.92 10.19 15.87
C GLN A 280 -5.85 10.33 17.08
N ASP A 281 -5.43 11.09 18.10
CA ASP A 281 -6.23 11.35 19.29
C ASP A 281 -7.47 12.20 18.95
N ALA A 282 -7.35 13.17 18.04
CA ALA A 282 -8.47 13.99 17.58
C ALA A 282 -9.52 13.16 16.83
N LYS A 283 -9.09 12.29 15.89
CA LYS A 283 -9.97 11.33 15.20
C LYS A 283 -10.65 10.42 16.21
N ARG A 284 -9.90 9.87 17.16
CA ARG A 284 -10.43 9.01 18.22
C ARG A 284 -11.45 9.74 19.10
N PHE A 285 -11.18 10.98 19.49
CA PHE A 285 -12.08 11.81 20.27
C PHE A 285 -13.38 12.07 19.49
N VAL A 286 -13.30 12.45 18.22
CA VAL A 286 -14.47 12.64 17.35
C VAL A 286 -15.28 11.34 17.24
N GLU A 287 -14.63 10.21 16.99
CA GLU A 287 -15.31 8.94 16.79
C GLU A 287 -15.95 8.37 18.06
N GLN A 288 -15.30 8.51 19.21
CA GLN A 288 -15.75 7.89 20.46
C GLN A 288 -16.69 8.80 21.28
N GLU A 289 -16.48 10.12 21.26
CA GLU A 289 -17.18 11.03 22.17
C GLU A 289 -18.27 11.86 21.48
N LEU A 290 -18.10 12.15 20.19
CA LEU A 290 -18.98 13.09 19.46
C LEU A 290 -19.98 12.36 18.53
N ILE A 291 -19.66 11.18 17.97
CA ILE A 291 -20.55 10.46 17.05
C ILE A 291 -21.82 9.92 17.74
N GLU A 292 -21.78 9.70 19.05
CA GLU A 292 -22.89 9.09 19.81
C GLU A 292 -23.99 10.07 20.24
N TYR A 293 -23.93 11.36 19.88
CA TYR A 293 -24.93 12.31 20.34
C TYR A 293 -26.29 12.14 19.63
N PRO A 294 -27.39 11.87 20.34
CA PRO A 294 -28.68 11.60 19.72
C PRO A 294 -29.24 12.84 19.02
N ASN A 295 -29.69 12.66 17.77
CA ASN A 295 -30.28 13.69 16.89
C ASN A 295 -29.33 14.80 16.42
N ALA A 296 -28.01 14.61 16.54
CA ALA A 296 -27.00 15.40 15.84
C ALA A 296 -26.01 14.47 15.12
N PHE A 297 -25.60 14.85 13.92
CA PHE A 297 -24.69 14.05 13.09
C PHE A 297 -23.46 14.87 12.72
N ILE A 298 -22.29 14.24 12.81
CA ILE A 298 -21.03 14.87 12.41
C ILE A 298 -20.87 14.82 10.89
N GLN A 299 -20.52 15.95 10.29
CA GLN A 299 -20.06 16.01 8.92
C GLN A 299 -18.59 15.58 8.84
N LYS A 300 -18.34 14.28 8.63
CA LYS A 300 -16.98 13.73 8.55
C LYS A 300 -16.06 14.50 7.59
N ASN A 301 -16.57 14.89 6.42
CA ASN A 301 -15.77 15.59 5.39
C ASN A 301 -15.59 17.10 5.66
N ALA A 302 -16.32 17.67 6.62
CA ALA A 302 -16.17 19.07 7.03
C ALA A 302 -15.49 19.20 8.42
N THR A 303 -15.03 18.08 8.98
CA THR A 303 -14.27 18.07 10.22
C THR A 303 -12.81 18.32 9.89
N VAL A 304 -12.24 19.39 10.44
CA VAL A 304 -10.86 19.80 10.18
C VAL A 304 -10.04 19.66 11.46
N TYR A 305 -8.93 18.93 11.37
CA TYR A 305 -7.95 18.81 12.43
C TYR A 305 -6.78 19.72 12.08
N ASN A 306 -6.56 20.78 12.85
CA ASN A 306 -5.47 21.72 12.59
C ASN A 306 -4.51 21.74 13.78
N TYR A 307 -3.38 21.05 13.65
CA TYR A 307 -2.35 21.08 14.68
C TYR A 307 -1.52 22.38 14.66
N ASN A 308 -1.44 23.07 13.52
CA ASN A 308 -0.68 24.32 13.32
C ASN A 308 0.73 24.32 13.95
N SER A 309 1.47 23.21 13.85
CA SER A 309 2.78 23.02 14.49
C SER A 309 2.81 23.28 16.01
N GLY A 310 1.68 23.04 16.69
CA GLY A 310 1.51 23.25 18.13
C GLY A 310 1.19 24.67 18.55
N ILE A 311 0.94 25.59 17.62
CA ILE A 311 0.53 26.98 17.91
C ILE A 311 -0.99 27.05 17.79
N ASP A 312 -1.70 27.07 18.92
CA ASP A 312 -3.17 27.03 18.96
C ASP A 312 -3.76 25.87 18.13
N PRO A 313 -3.51 24.59 18.52
CA PRO A 313 -4.11 23.47 17.83
C PRO A 313 -5.64 23.51 17.96
N GLU A 314 -6.36 23.34 16.86
CA GLU A 314 -7.83 23.43 16.82
C GLU A 314 -8.44 22.17 16.20
N ILE A 315 -9.56 21.74 16.76
CA ILE A 315 -10.42 20.71 16.22
C ILE A 315 -11.74 21.38 15.86
N GLU A 316 -11.99 21.55 14.57
CA GLU A 316 -13.22 22.13 14.04
C GLU A 316 -14.16 21.00 13.60
N VAL A 317 -15.25 20.81 14.35
CA VAL A 317 -16.25 19.79 14.07
C VAL A 317 -17.53 20.45 13.61
N SER A 318 -17.97 20.09 12.41
CA SER A 318 -19.24 20.56 11.87
C SER A 318 -20.36 19.56 12.15
N PHE A 319 -21.39 20.01 12.84
CA PHE A 319 -22.57 19.24 13.20
C PHE A 319 -23.79 19.68 12.40
N LEU A 320 -24.63 18.70 12.05
CA LEU A 320 -25.95 18.89 11.46
C LEU A 320 -27.01 18.27 12.37
N GLY A 321 -28.20 18.87 12.40
CA GLY A 321 -29.33 18.40 13.19
C GLY A 321 -29.67 19.36 14.32
N LYS A 322 -30.17 18.81 15.43
CA LYS A 322 -30.60 19.63 16.57
C LYS A 322 -29.41 20.31 17.23
N GLU A 323 -29.60 21.57 17.60
CA GLU A 323 -28.59 22.35 18.32
C GLU A 323 -28.11 21.62 19.58
N ILE A 324 -26.80 21.58 19.75
CA ILE A 324 -26.15 20.91 20.87
C ILE A 324 -26.10 21.91 22.03
N PRO A 325 -26.66 21.58 23.21
CA PRO A 325 -26.64 22.47 24.36
C PRO A 325 -25.22 22.81 24.81
N GLN A 326 -24.98 24.06 25.23
CA GLN A 326 -23.67 24.52 25.67
C GLN A 326 -23.06 23.66 26.79
N SER A 327 -23.89 23.09 27.68
CA SER A 327 -23.44 22.18 28.73
C SER A 327 -22.78 20.90 28.21
N VAL A 328 -23.22 20.40 27.06
CA VAL A 328 -22.63 19.21 26.40
C VAL A 328 -21.30 19.61 25.75
N ILE A 329 -21.25 20.78 25.13
CA ILE A 329 -20.03 21.33 24.54
C ILE A 329 -18.95 21.52 25.62
N ASP A 330 -19.32 22.03 26.78
CA ASP A 330 -18.40 22.23 27.90
C ASP A 330 -17.93 20.89 28.49
N LEU A 331 -18.79 19.88 28.53
CA LEU A 331 -18.39 18.51 28.89
C LEU A 331 -17.38 17.93 27.90
N TRP A 332 -17.60 18.10 26.59
CA TRP A 332 -16.67 17.66 25.57
C TRP A 332 -15.33 18.39 25.65
N LYS A 333 -15.33 19.70 25.91
CA LYS A 333 -14.10 20.47 26.16
C LYS A 333 -13.34 19.95 27.39
N ALA A 334 -14.05 19.58 28.47
CA ALA A 334 -13.41 18.97 29.64
C ALA A 334 -12.84 17.58 29.34
N LYS A 335 -13.54 16.77 28.54
CA LYS A 335 -13.05 15.47 28.08
C LYS A 335 -11.88 15.59 27.10
N LEU A 336 -11.82 16.64 26.29
CA LEU A 336 -10.72 16.92 25.37
C LEU A 336 -9.37 16.90 26.10
N SER A 337 -9.30 17.54 27.27
CA SER A 337 -8.12 17.59 28.13
C SER A 337 -7.72 16.23 28.74
N SER A 338 -8.54 15.19 28.61
CA SER A 338 -8.18 13.83 29.07
C SER A 338 -7.29 13.07 28.08
N TYR A 339 -7.19 13.56 26.83
CA TYR A 339 -6.30 13.00 25.82
C TYR A 339 -4.95 13.71 25.86
N SER A 340 -3.87 12.94 26.03
CA SER A 340 -2.52 13.48 26.23
C SER A 340 -1.99 14.34 25.08
N ALA A 341 -2.44 14.10 23.84
CA ALA A 341 -2.03 14.91 22.69
C ALA A 341 -2.94 16.13 22.44
N LEU A 342 -4.06 16.27 23.17
CA LEU A 342 -5.07 17.32 22.96
C LEU A 342 -5.17 18.32 24.12
N GLU A 343 -4.25 18.29 25.09
CA GLU A 343 -4.30 19.15 26.29
C GLU A 343 -4.43 20.65 25.95
N ASP A 344 -3.70 21.12 24.93
CA ASP A 344 -3.69 22.52 24.47
C ASP A 344 -4.69 22.80 23.34
N ALA A 345 -5.51 21.83 22.96
CA ALA A 345 -6.37 21.92 21.78
C ALA A 345 -7.67 22.70 22.04
N LYS A 346 -8.11 23.48 21.06
CA LYS A 346 -9.39 24.19 21.09
C LYS A 346 -10.43 23.41 20.29
N LEU A 347 -11.55 23.09 20.92
CA LEU A 347 -12.70 22.50 20.24
C LEU A 347 -13.63 23.62 19.75
N LYS A 348 -13.76 23.72 18.42
CA LYS A 348 -14.71 24.62 17.74
C LYS A 348 -15.83 23.80 17.12
N ILE A 349 -17.05 24.08 17.53
CA ILE A 349 -18.25 23.39 17.02
C ILE A 349 -18.96 24.36 16.08
N LEU A 350 -19.04 23.97 14.81
CA LEU A 350 -19.87 24.66 13.83
C LEU A 350 -21.23 23.96 13.80
N GLN A 351 -22.28 24.66 14.19
CA GLN A 351 -23.66 24.20 14.12
C GLN A 351 -24.53 25.29 13.51
N ASN A 352 -25.63 24.90 12.87
CA ASN A 352 -26.54 25.86 12.26
C ASN A 352 -27.41 26.49 13.35
N GLU A 353 -27.20 27.77 13.67
CA GLU A 353 -28.05 28.50 14.61
C GLU A 353 -29.44 28.72 13.99
N ASN A 354 -30.51 28.31 14.70
CA ASN A 354 -31.94 28.38 14.32
C ASN A 354 -32.46 27.38 13.27
N SER A 355 -32.61 26.10 13.65
CA SER A 355 -33.31 25.09 12.84
C SER A 355 -34.66 24.68 13.45
N GLU A 356 -35.62 25.60 13.57
CA GLU A 356 -37.03 25.18 13.73
C GLU A 356 -37.61 24.62 12.41
N ASN A 357 -36.97 24.90 11.28
CA ASN A 357 -37.31 24.37 9.95
C ASN A 357 -36.09 23.69 9.29
N PHE A 358 -35.63 22.56 9.85
CA PHE A 358 -34.67 21.70 9.17
C PHE A 358 -35.36 20.93 8.04
N ASP A 359 -35.22 21.40 6.79
CA ASP A 359 -35.77 20.70 5.63
C ASP A 359 -34.91 19.48 5.28
N GLN A 360 -35.34 18.33 5.80
CA GLN A 360 -34.70 17.02 5.60
C GLN A 360 -34.56 16.65 4.11
N MET A 361 -35.35 17.23 3.21
CA MET A 361 -35.32 16.91 1.78
C MET A 361 -34.10 17.50 1.06
N THR A 362 -33.81 18.79 1.26
CA THR A 362 -32.61 19.43 0.70
C THR A 362 -31.34 18.76 1.24
N TYR A 363 -31.36 18.36 2.51
CA TYR A 363 -30.32 17.58 3.18
C TYR A 363 -30.10 16.19 2.56
N ILE A 364 -31.17 15.43 2.28
CA ILE A 364 -31.07 14.11 1.61
C ILE A 364 -30.55 14.28 0.16
N LEU A 365 -30.92 15.36 -0.52
CA LEU A 365 -30.46 15.63 -1.89
C LEU A 365 -28.96 15.93 -1.95
N GLU A 366 -28.43 16.67 -0.98
CA GLU A 366 -27.00 17.01 -0.87
C GLU A 366 -26.13 15.82 -0.42
N LEU A 367 -26.66 14.97 0.47
CA LEU A 367 -26.04 13.68 0.80
C LEU A 367 -26.04 12.73 -0.41
N LYS A 368 -27.17 12.62 -1.11
CA LYS A 368 -27.28 11.74 -2.30
C LYS A 368 -26.35 12.17 -3.41
N SER A 369 -26.14 13.46 -3.64
CA SER A 369 -25.23 13.93 -4.69
C SER A 369 -23.77 13.62 -4.33
N ARG A 370 -23.36 13.75 -3.07
CA ARG A 370 -21.99 13.46 -2.63
C ARG A 370 -21.66 11.97 -2.54
N ASP A 371 -22.59 11.16 -2.04
CA ASP A 371 -22.40 9.70 -1.91
C ASP A 371 -22.72 8.96 -3.23
N SER A 372 -23.24 9.66 -4.24
CA SER A 372 -23.59 9.08 -5.54
C SER A 372 -22.40 8.39 -6.21
N LEU A 373 -21.16 8.89 -6.07
CA LEU A 373 -19.99 8.29 -6.73
C LEU A 373 -19.65 6.90 -6.17
N GLU A 374 -19.75 6.73 -4.85
CA GLU A 374 -19.53 5.43 -4.20
C GLU A 374 -20.72 4.48 -4.45
N ILE A 375 -21.94 5.02 -4.51
CA ILE A 375 -23.13 4.23 -4.88
C ILE A 375 -23.08 3.81 -6.36
N ILE A 376 -22.55 4.65 -7.25
CA ILE A 376 -22.37 4.35 -8.68
C ILE A 376 -21.28 3.29 -8.85
N SER A 377 -20.17 3.36 -8.10
CA SER A 377 -19.11 2.34 -8.17
C SER A 377 -19.59 0.99 -7.65
N LYS A 378 -20.22 0.96 -6.46
CA LYS A 378 -20.85 -0.25 -5.92
C LYS A 378 -21.99 -0.75 -6.80
N GLY A 379 -22.75 0.14 -7.43
CA GLY A 379 -23.79 -0.20 -8.39
C GLY A 379 -23.24 -0.90 -9.64
N LYS A 380 -22.11 -0.42 -10.17
CA LYS A 380 -21.40 -1.07 -11.28
C LYS A 380 -20.88 -2.46 -10.90
N GLU A 381 -20.30 -2.60 -9.71
CA GLU A 381 -19.82 -3.90 -9.20
C GLU A 381 -20.97 -4.90 -9.04
N ILE A 382 -22.12 -4.46 -8.48
CA ILE A 382 -23.32 -5.28 -8.37
C ILE A 382 -23.85 -5.69 -9.76
N ASP A 383 -23.83 -4.79 -10.74
CA ASP A 383 -24.28 -5.10 -12.10
C ASP A 383 -23.33 -6.06 -12.83
N GLU A 384 -22.01 -5.97 -12.59
CA GLU A 384 -21.02 -6.92 -13.09
C GLU A 384 -21.21 -8.30 -12.46
N LEU A 385 -21.34 -8.38 -11.13
CA LEU A 385 -21.63 -9.62 -10.41
C LEU A 385 -22.95 -10.26 -10.85
N LYS A 386 -23.99 -9.46 -11.10
CA LYS A 386 -25.26 -9.95 -11.65
C LYS A 386 -25.07 -10.52 -13.04
N LYS A 387 -24.29 -9.87 -13.92
CA LYS A 387 -23.98 -10.39 -15.26
C LYS A 387 -23.20 -11.71 -15.19
N GLU A 388 -22.23 -11.83 -14.29
CA GLU A 388 -21.52 -13.10 -14.07
C GLU A 388 -22.46 -14.19 -13.56
N MET A 389 -23.34 -13.87 -12.62
CA MET A 389 -24.31 -14.83 -12.09
C MET A 389 -25.34 -15.25 -13.15
N GLU A 390 -25.79 -14.35 -14.01
CA GLU A 390 -26.62 -14.69 -15.17
C GLU A 390 -25.85 -15.52 -16.21
N LYS A 391 -24.55 -15.27 -16.40
CA LYS A 391 -23.68 -16.08 -17.26
C LYS A 391 -23.49 -17.49 -16.70
N ILE A 392 -23.38 -17.64 -15.38
CA ILE A 392 -23.31 -18.94 -14.69
C ILE A 392 -24.66 -19.67 -14.77
N LYS A 393 -25.78 -18.98 -14.52
CA LYS A 393 -27.12 -19.57 -14.65
C LYS A 393 -27.46 -19.98 -16.09
N SER A 394 -27.00 -19.22 -17.09
CA SER A 394 -27.22 -19.57 -18.51
C SER A 394 -26.27 -20.65 -19.02
N SER A 395 -25.09 -20.82 -18.39
CA SER A 395 -24.18 -21.93 -18.70
C SER A 395 -24.59 -23.23 -18.02
N VAL A 396 -25.21 -23.19 -16.84
CA VAL A 396 -25.86 -24.34 -16.21
C VAL A 396 -27.30 -24.46 -16.74
N LYS A 397 -27.50 -25.16 -17.86
CA LYS A 397 -28.86 -25.43 -18.37
C LYS A 397 -29.64 -26.20 -17.31
N TYR A 398 -30.61 -25.53 -16.67
CA TYR A 398 -31.44 -26.14 -15.63
C TYR A 398 -32.20 -27.36 -16.17
N VAL A 399 -31.75 -28.55 -15.80
CA VAL A 399 -32.47 -29.81 -16.03
C VAL A 399 -33.34 -30.06 -14.79
N PRO A 400 -34.68 -30.12 -14.91
CA PRO A 400 -35.57 -30.39 -13.79
C PRO A 400 -35.50 -31.87 -13.39
N PHE A 401 -34.35 -32.27 -12.84
CA PHE A 401 -34.01 -33.67 -12.56
C PHE A 401 -35.04 -34.33 -11.61
N GLY A 402 -35.54 -33.59 -10.62
CA GLY A 402 -36.56 -34.09 -9.69
C GLY A 402 -37.84 -34.56 -10.39
N ASP A 403 -38.36 -33.75 -11.31
CA ASP A 403 -39.59 -34.08 -12.05
C ASP A 403 -39.37 -35.27 -12.98
N ILE A 404 -38.22 -35.31 -13.67
CA ILE A 404 -37.84 -36.40 -14.57
C ILE A 404 -37.67 -37.71 -13.79
N ALA A 405 -37.00 -37.69 -12.64
CA ALA A 405 -36.80 -38.87 -11.81
C ALA A 405 -38.14 -39.43 -11.28
N GLN A 406 -39.08 -38.55 -10.91
CA GLN A 406 -40.41 -38.96 -10.47
C GLN A 406 -41.22 -39.59 -11.62
N GLU A 407 -41.16 -39.01 -12.82
CA GLU A 407 -41.82 -39.55 -14.02
C GLU A 407 -41.26 -40.93 -14.41
N ILE A 408 -39.93 -41.12 -14.34
CA ILE A 408 -39.29 -42.42 -14.56
C ILE A 408 -39.79 -43.46 -13.54
N LYS A 409 -39.84 -43.09 -12.25
CA LYS A 409 -40.33 -44.00 -11.20
C LYS A 409 -41.80 -44.40 -11.39
N LEU A 410 -42.64 -43.48 -11.88
CA LEU A 410 -44.06 -43.75 -12.15
C LEU A 410 -44.25 -44.67 -13.36
N ASN A 411 -43.43 -44.48 -14.40
CA ASN A 411 -43.53 -45.26 -15.63
C ASN A 411 -42.84 -46.64 -15.54
N TYR A 412 -41.86 -46.79 -14.66
CA TYR A 412 -41.04 -47.99 -14.52
C TYR A 412 -40.90 -48.42 -13.05
N GLY A 413 -41.73 -49.38 -12.63
CA GLY A 413 -41.80 -49.83 -11.22
C GLY A 413 -40.56 -50.54 -10.68
N ASP A 414 -39.71 -51.07 -11.56
CA ASP A 414 -38.51 -51.84 -11.22
C ASP A 414 -37.22 -51.00 -11.17
N VAL A 415 -37.33 -49.68 -11.31
CA VAL A 415 -36.21 -48.76 -11.11
C VAL A 415 -35.91 -48.62 -9.61
N ALA A 416 -34.65 -48.84 -9.23
CA ALA A 416 -34.14 -48.65 -7.88
C ALA A 416 -33.60 -47.22 -7.67
N ASN A 417 -32.84 -46.69 -8.62
CA ASN A 417 -32.23 -45.36 -8.54
C ASN A 417 -32.06 -44.72 -9.92
N VAL A 418 -32.09 -43.38 -9.97
CA VAL A 418 -31.74 -42.59 -11.15
C VAL A 418 -30.68 -41.57 -10.71
N GLU A 419 -29.61 -41.45 -11.48
CA GLU A 419 -28.50 -40.52 -11.25
C GLU A 419 -28.30 -39.69 -12.51
N TYR A 420 -27.94 -38.41 -12.36
CA TYR A 420 -27.71 -37.47 -13.46
C TYR A 420 -26.36 -36.77 -13.29
N ALA A 421 -25.62 -36.66 -14.39
CA ALA A 421 -24.39 -35.89 -14.47
C ALA A 421 -24.23 -35.28 -15.87
N GLU A 422 -23.49 -34.17 -15.94
CA GLU A 422 -23.00 -33.63 -17.22
C GLU A 422 -21.63 -34.23 -17.52
N LEU A 423 -21.55 -35.09 -18.53
CA LEU A 423 -20.30 -35.73 -18.92
C LEU A 423 -19.55 -34.83 -19.90
N LEU A 424 -18.36 -34.37 -19.52
CA LEU A 424 -17.44 -33.70 -20.42
C LEU A 424 -16.78 -34.73 -21.33
N SER A 425 -16.99 -34.60 -22.63
CA SER A 425 -16.41 -35.46 -23.66
C SER A 425 -15.58 -34.61 -24.62
N THR A 426 -14.37 -35.06 -24.98
CA THR A 426 -13.54 -34.36 -25.97
C THR A 426 -12.99 -35.33 -26.99
N ASP A 427 -12.90 -34.88 -28.24
CA ASP A 427 -12.19 -35.55 -29.34
C ASP A 427 -10.80 -34.93 -29.58
N PHE A 428 -10.29 -34.17 -28.60
CA PHE A 428 -9.06 -33.35 -28.63
C PHE A 428 -9.12 -32.11 -29.54
N ASN A 429 -10.19 -31.92 -30.33
CA ASN A 429 -10.42 -30.72 -31.14
C ASN A 429 -11.57 -29.87 -30.60
N LYS A 430 -12.54 -30.49 -29.94
CA LYS A 430 -13.71 -29.85 -29.33
C LYS A 430 -14.00 -30.49 -27.98
N LEU A 431 -14.30 -29.65 -26.98
CA LEU A 431 -14.89 -30.09 -25.71
C LEU A 431 -16.42 -29.98 -25.87
N ASP A 432 -17.12 -31.07 -25.60
CA ASP A 432 -18.58 -31.15 -25.62
C ASP A 432 -19.10 -31.63 -24.25
N THR A 433 -20.32 -31.22 -23.89
CA THR A 433 -20.96 -31.59 -22.63
C THR A 433 -22.21 -32.39 -22.94
N VAL A 434 -22.25 -33.65 -22.53
CA VAL A 434 -23.34 -34.59 -22.84
C VAL A 434 -24.08 -34.96 -21.55
N PRO A 435 -25.41 -34.75 -21.47
CA PRO A 435 -26.22 -35.26 -20.37
C PRO A 435 -26.10 -36.79 -20.24
N TYR A 436 -25.71 -37.26 -19.07
CA TYR A 436 -25.59 -38.68 -18.75
C TYR A 436 -26.59 -39.04 -17.65
N PHE A 437 -27.44 -40.03 -17.94
CA PHE A 437 -28.38 -40.60 -16.98
C PHE A 437 -27.99 -42.04 -16.70
N LYS A 438 -27.75 -42.34 -15.43
CA LYS A 438 -27.48 -43.69 -14.97
C LYS A 438 -28.67 -44.22 -14.19
N ILE A 439 -29.18 -45.37 -14.59
CA ILE A 439 -30.41 -45.94 -14.01
C ILE A 439 -30.07 -47.30 -13.44
N LYS A 440 -30.34 -47.48 -12.15
CA LYS A 440 -30.15 -48.75 -11.47
C LYS A 440 -31.47 -49.51 -11.45
N TRP A 441 -31.51 -50.68 -12.06
CA TRP A 441 -32.65 -51.59 -12.12
C TRP A 441 -32.57 -52.64 -11.02
N LYS A 442 -33.70 -53.02 -10.44
CA LYS A 442 -33.78 -54.01 -9.36
C LYS A 442 -33.55 -55.45 -9.85
N THR A 443 -34.02 -55.76 -11.05
CA THR A 443 -33.93 -57.09 -11.67
C THR A 443 -32.96 -57.08 -12.85
N PRO A 444 -32.20 -58.16 -13.08
CA PRO A 444 -31.34 -58.27 -14.24
C PRO A 444 -32.18 -58.36 -15.52
N LEU A 445 -31.95 -57.43 -16.46
CA LEU A 445 -32.59 -57.40 -17.77
C LEU A 445 -31.76 -58.21 -18.79
N GLU A 446 -32.42 -58.87 -19.74
CA GLU A 446 -31.73 -59.51 -20.86
C GLU A 446 -31.04 -58.45 -21.74
N LYS A 447 -29.92 -58.82 -22.40
CA LYS A 447 -29.10 -57.86 -23.16
C LYS A 447 -29.87 -57.13 -24.26
N GLU A 448 -30.81 -57.83 -24.90
CA GLU A 448 -31.60 -57.29 -26.01
C GLU A 448 -32.68 -56.32 -25.50
N GLU A 449 -33.35 -56.66 -24.39
CA GLU A 449 -34.30 -55.78 -23.71
C GLU A 449 -33.62 -54.53 -23.14
N LYS A 450 -32.44 -54.68 -22.53
CA LYS A 450 -31.65 -53.56 -22.00
C LYS A 450 -31.34 -52.52 -23.08
N GLN A 451 -30.93 -52.96 -24.28
CA GLN A 451 -30.61 -52.06 -25.38
C GLN A 451 -31.84 -51.33 -25.94
N ASP A 452 -32.99 -52.01 -26.03
CA ASP A 452 -34.25 -51.35 -26.46
C ASP A 452 -34.69 -50.29 -25.44
N PHE A 453 -34.62 -50.59 -24.14
CA PHE A 453 -34.96 -49.64 -23.09
C PHE A 453 -34.01 -48.43 -23.04
N GLU A 454 -32.69 -48.65 -23.13
CA GLU A 454 -31.71 -47.56 -23.18
C GLU A 454 -31.98 -46.61 -24.34
N LYS A 455 -32.29 -47.15 -25.52
CA LYS A 455 -32.57 -46.35 -26.71
C LYS A 455 -33.86 -45.55 -26.57
N ARG A 456 -34.95 -46.19 -26.15
CA ARG A 456 -36.26 -45.53 -25.97
C ARG A 456 -36.20 -44.43 -24.90
N LEU A 457 -35.49 -44.68 -23.80
CA LEU A 457 -35.35 -43.71 -22.74
C LEU A 457 -34.41 -42.56 -23.13
N SER A 458 -33.34 -42.86 -23.87
CA SER A 458 -32.46 -41.85 -24.44
C SER A 458 -33.23 -40.89 -25.36
N ASP A 459 -34.05 -41.41 -26.26
CA ASP A 459 -34.85 -40.59 -27.19
C ASP A 459 -35.89 -39.74 -26.45
N TRP A 460 -36.52 -40.31 -25.41
CA TRP A 460 -37.48 -39.59 -24.58
C TRP A 460 -36.83 -38.49 -23.73
N LEU A 461 -35.66 -38.77 -23.11
CA LEU A 461 -34.90 -37.78 -22.35
C LEU A 461 -34.34 -36.67 -23.24
N ALA A 462 -33.87 -37.02 -24.44
CA ALA A 462 -33.45 -36.05 -25.46
C ALA A 462 -34.58 -35.08 -25.82
N PHE A 463 -35.80 -35.59 -25.99
CA PHE A 463 -36.99 -34.77 -26.23
C PHE A 463 -37.34 -33.88 -25.03
N LYS A 464 -37.38 -34.43 -23.81
CA LYS A 464 -37.75 -33.71 -22.58
C LYS A 464 -36.76 -32.60 -22.22
N ILE A 465 -35.46 -32.89 -22.34
CA ILE A 465 -34.39 -31.95 -21.98
C ILE A 465 -34.07 -31.00 -23.15
N LYS A 466 -34.71 -31.20 -24.32
CA LYS A 466 -34.50 -30.44 -25.56
C LYS A 466 -33.02 -30.42 -25.97
N GLN A 467 -32.34 -31.55 -25.80
CA GLN A 467 -30.93 -31.73 -26.17
C GLN A 467 -30.79 -32.88 -27.16
N GLY A 468 -29.93 -32.71 -28.17
CA GLY A 468 -29.87 -33.63 -29.31
C GLY A 468 -29.24 -35.00 -29.00
N LYS A 469 -28.35 -35.09 -28.01
CA LYS A 469 -27.72 -36.36 -27.61
C LYS A 469 -27.76 -36.47 -26.08
N VAL A 470 -28.39 -37.54 -25.59
CA VAL A 470 -28.39 -37.94 -24.19
C VAL A 470 -27.82 -39.34 -24.12
N LYS A 471 -26.99 -39.64 -23.13
CA LYS A 471 -26.47 -40.99 -22.92
C LYS A 471 -27.16 -41.60 -21.71
N VAL A 472 -27.76 -42.77 -21.90
CA VAL A 472 -28.42 -43.55 -20.85
C VAL A 472 -27.65 -44.84 -20.65
N ASP A 473 -27.46 -45.25 -19.40
CA ASP A 473 -26.82 -46.51 -19.04
C ASP A 473 -27.61 -47.19 -17.91
N ILE A 474 -28.01 -48.43 -18.13
CA ILE A 474 -28.80 -49.21 -17.17
C ILE A 474 -27.91 -50.24 -16.46
N GLU A 475 -27.67 -50.06 -15.16
CA GLU A 475 -26.98 -51.06 -14.33
C GLU A 475 -27.98 -51.85 -13.48
N THR A 476 -27.66 -53.10 -13.20
CA THR A 476 -28.47 -53.94 -12.31
C THR A 476 -27.82 -53.94 -10.94
N THR A 477 -28.61 -53.76 -9.87
CA THR A 477 -28.06 -53.85 -8.51
C THR A 477 -27.58 -55.27 -8.22
N GLU A 478 -26.29 -55.52 -8.36
CA GLU A 478 -25.64 -56.64 -7.67
C GLU A 478 -25.68 -56.35 -6.18
N THR A 479 -26.33 -57.22 -5.42
CA THR A 479 -26.26 -57.19 -3.96
C THR A 479 -24.84 -57.57 -3.55
N VAL A 480 -23.98 -56.57 -3.36
CA VAL A 480 -22.76 -56.76 -2.56
C VAL A 480 -23.24 -57.01 -1.13
N SER A 481 -23.30 -58.28 -0.76
CA SER A 481 -23.31 -58.71 0.63
C SER A 481 -21.97 -58.32 1.24
N ASN A 482 -22.01 -57.77 2.47
CA ASN A 482 -20.87 -57.32 3.27
C ASN A 482 -19.64 -58.23 3.22
#